data_AF-A0A6J4PEE2-F1
#
_entry.id   AF-A0A6J4PEE2-F1
#
_cell.length_a   1.000
_cell.length_b   1.000
_cell.length_c   1.000
_cell.angle_alpha   90.00
_cell.angle_beta   90.00
_cell.angle_gamma   90.00
#
_symmetry.space_group_name_H-M   'P 1'
#
loop_
_entity.id
_entity.type
_entity.pdbx_description
1 polymer ?
#
loop_
_entity_poly.entity_id
_entity_poly.type
_entity_poly.pdbx_seq_one_letter_code
_entity_poly.pdbx_strand_id
1 'polypeptide(L)'
;MAKSERYGRPLSIIFFDLDNFKSVNDTYGHDCGDRVLREVVRATERVLRSTDRLGRWGREEFVVLAPETDEPAGRTPQGGDRQPPLRLHTSGNGEPRVSAV
;
A
#
# COMPACT_ATOMS: atom_id res chain seq x y z
N MET A 1 26.83 18.98 4.60
CA MET A 1 26.27 19.37 3.29
C MET A 1 26.17 18.11 2.44
N ALA A 2 25.06 17.38 2.57
CA ALA A 2 24.89 16.07 1.93
C ALA A 2 24.68 16.24 0.43
N LYS A 3 25.59 15.65 -0.35
CA LYS A 3 25.66 15.67 -1.80
C LYS A 3 24.46 14.90 -2.37
N SER A 4 23.35 15.59 -2.61
CA SER A 4 22.13 14.99 -3.15
C SER A 4 21.72 15.61 -4.48
N GLU A 5 22.70 15.77 -5.38
CA GLU A 5 22.43 15.71 -6.81
C GLU A 5 22.88 14.33 -7.27
N ARG A 6 21.99 13.35 -7.26
CA ARG A 6 22.32 12.01 -7.70
C ARG A 6 21.19 11.46 -8.56
N TYR A 7 21.28 11.85 -9.83
CA TYR A 7 20.42 11.49 -10.96
C TYR A 7 19.02 12.09 -10.88
N GLY A 8 18.66 12.93 -11.86
CA GLY A 8 17.29 13.44 -12.06
C GLY A 8 16.32 12.35 -12.50
N ARG A 9 16.29 11.23 -11.76
CA ARG A 9 15.34 10.14 -11.94
C ARG A 9 14.09 10.51 -11.14
N PRO A 10 12.90 10.49 -11.74
CA PRO A 10 11.69 10.87 -11.03
C PRO A 10 11.39 9.86 -9.92
N LEU A 11 10.97 10.41 -8.78
CA LEU A 11 10.57 9.66 -7.59
C LEU A 11 9.09 9.92 -7.36
N SER A 12 8.30 8.85 -7.38
CA SER A 12 6.89 8.90 -7.01
C SER A 12 6.69 8.36 -5.61
N ILE A 13 5.80 9.02 -4.86
CA ILE A 13 5.41 8.62 -3.51
C ILE A 13 3.92 8.34 -3.54
N ILE A 14 3.53 7.15 -3.10
CA ILE A 14 2.12 6.77 -2.91
C ILE A 14 1.87 6.71 -1.41
N PHE A 15 0.86 7.43 -0.94
CA PHE A 15 0.41 7.38 0.44
C PHE A 15 -1.01 6.83 0.48
N PHE A 16 -1.26 5.83 1.31
CA PHE A 16 -2.59 5.24 1.46
C PHE A 16 -2.87 4.84 2.91
N ASP A 17 -4.15 4.92 3.28
CA ASP A 17 -4.67 4.59 4.60
C ASP A 17 -5.71 3.47 4.49
N LEU A 18 -5.88 2.67 5.54
CA LEU A 18 -6.89 1.62 5.57
C LEU A 18 -8.22 2.15 6.09
N ASP A 19 -9.15 2.40 5.17
CA ASP A 19 -10.49 2.86 5.51
C ASP A 19 -11.16 1.95 6.57
N ASN A 20 -11.73 2.59 7.60
CA ASN A 20 -12.48 1.94 8.67
C ASN A 20 -11.69 0.88 9.48
N PHE A 21 -10.36 0.91 9.50
CA PHE A 21 -9.59 -0.10 10.23
C PHE A 21 -9.80 -0.06 11.75
N LYS A 22 -10.15 1.09 12.33
CA LYS A 22 -10.70 1.17 13.70
C LYS A 22 -11.96 0.30 13.89
N SER A 23 -12.89 0.29 12.94
CA SER A 23 -14.11 -0.54 13.03
C SER A 23 -13.79 -2.03 13.01
N VAL A 24 -12.77 -2.45 12.26
CA VAL A 24 -12.27 -3.83 12.26
C VAL A 24 -11.72 -4.19 13.65
N ASN A 25 -10.89 -3.34 14.25
CA ASN A 25 -10.37 -3.57 15.60
C ASN A 25 -11.48 -3.62 16.65
N ASP A 26 -12.45 -2.71 16.57
CA ASP A 26 -13.55 -2.64 17.54
C ASP A 26 -14.51 -3.85 17.39
N THR A 27 -14.64 -4.44 16.19
CA THR A 27 -15.55 -5.58 15.92
C THR A 27 -14.89 -6.94 16.14
N TYR A 28 -13.62 -7.11 15.72
CA TYR A 28 -12.93 -8.40 15.67
C TYR A 28 -11.71 -8.48 16.60
N GLY A 29 -11.41 -7.40 17.32
CA GLY A 29 -10.26 -7.32 18.21
C GLY A 29 -8.94 -6.98 17.48
N HIS A 30 -7.96 -6.53 18.27
CA HIS A 30 -6.66 -6.09 17.78
C HIS A 30 -5.87 -7.20 17.09
N ASP A 31 -6.00 -8.46 17.52
CA ASP A 31 -5.35 -9.60 16.86
C ASP A 31 -5.79 -9.77 15.41
N CYS A 32 -7.06 -9.45 15.11
CA CYS A 32 -7.60 -9.48 13.76
C CYS A 32 -7.05 -8.29 12.94
N GLY A 33 -7.02 -7.09 13.52
CA GLY A 33 -6.40 -5.93 12.88
C GLY A 33 -4.94 -6.16 12.51
N ASP A 34 -4.17 -6.79 13.39
CA ASP A 34 -2.79 -7.18 13.14
C ASP A 34 -2.65 -8.15 11.96
N ARG A 35 -3.59 -9.09 11.78
CA ARG A 35 -3.63 -9.97 10.61
C ARG A 35 -3.95 -9.19 9.34
N VAL A 36 -4.92 -8.28 9.39
CA VAL A 36 -5.27 -7.41 8.26
C VAL A 36 -4.05 -6.60 7.80
N LEU A 37 -3.32 -5.97 8.73
CA LEU A 37 -2.11 -5.21 8.41
C LEU A 37 -1.05 -6.08 7.71
N ARG A 38 -0.83 -7.32 8.18
CA ARG A 38 0.10 -8.26 7.55
C ARG A 38 -0.35 -8.65 6.14
N GLU A 39 -1.64 -8.87 5.93
CA GLU A 39 -2.19 -9.21 4.61
C GLU A 39 -2.14 -8.02 3.64
N VAL A 40 -2.33 -6.79 4.12
CA VAL A 40 -2.12 -5.57 3.32
C VAL A 40 -0.68 -5.50 2.84
N VAL A 41 0.30 -5.65 3.75
CA VAL A 41 1.72 -5.65 3.38
C VAL A 41 2.00 -6.71 2.31
N ARG A 42 1.55 -7.95 2.52
CA ARG A 42 1.73 -9.05 1.55
C ARG A 42 1.06 -8.77 0.21
N ALA A 43 -0.13 -8.18 0.21
CA ALA A 43 -0.84 -7.84 -1.02
C ALA A 43 -0.13 -6.72 -1.78
N THR A 44 0.35 -5.70 -1.08
CA THR A 44 1.13 -4.60 -1.65
C THR A 44 2.45 -5.12 -2.21
N GLU A 45 3.22 -5.91 -1.45
CA GLU A 45 4.50 -6.48 -1.90
C GLU A 45 4.38 -7.33 -3.18
N ARG A 46 3.23 -7.95 -3.44
CA ARG A 46 2.99 -8.72 -4.68
C ARG A 46 2.81 -7.86 -5.92
N VAL A 47 2.43 -6.59 -5.77
CA VAL A 47 2.20 -5.64 -6.86
C VAL A 47 3.29 -4.58 -6.97
N LEU A 48 4.16 -4.49 -5.97
CA LEU A 48 5.36 -3.65 -6.00
C LEU A 48 6.44 -4.24 -6.91
N ARG A 49 7.14 -3.36 -7.63
CA ARG A 49 8.37 -3.73 -8.34
C ARG A 49 9.49 -3.97 -7.34
N SER A 50 10.54 -4.66 -7.76
CA SER A 50 11.72 -4.95 -6.92
C SER A 50 12.45 -3.68 -6.43
N THR A 51 12.33 -2.59 -7.18
CA THR A 51 12.89 -1.25 -6.88
C THR A 51 12.03 -0.46 -5.90
N ASP A 52 10.75 -0.79 -5.78
CA ASP A 52 9.82 -0.06 -4.91
C ASP A 52 10.08 -0.45 -3.45
N ARG A 53 9.73 0.45 -2.53
CA ARG A 53 9.87 0.25 -1.09
C ARG A 53 8.57 0.59 -0.39
N LEU A 54 7.98 -0.38 0.28
CA LEU A 54 6.87 -0.16 1.21
C LEU A 54 7.40 0.20 2.59
N GLY A 55 6.85 1.25 3.19
CA GLY A 55 7.03 1.63 4.58
C GLY A 55 5.68 1.75 5.29
N ARG A 56 5.65 1.42 6.57
CA ARG A 56 4.52 1.73 7.45
C ARG A 56 4.77 3.10 8.09
N TRP A 57 3.90 4.06 7.82
CA TRP A 57 4.05 5.43 8.33
C TRP A 57 3.42 5.59 9.71
N GLY A 58 2.24 4.98 9.89
CA GLY A 58 1.44 5.14 11.11
C GLY A 58 0.85 3.83 11.61
N ARG A 59 -0.28 3.94 12.30
CA ARG A 59 -1.01 2.76 12.81
C ARG A 59 -1.61 1.95 11.67
N GLU A 60 -2.37 2.59 10.80
CA GLU A 60 -3.00 1.95 9.63
C GLU A 60 -2.56 2.56 8.29
N GLU A 61 -1.63 3.52 8.34
CA GLU A 61 -1.12 4.28 7.20
C GLU A 61 0.16 3.67 6.61
N PHE A 62 0.25 3.64 5.29
CA PHE A 62 1.36 3.11 4.53
C PHE A 62 1.86 4.09 3.46
N VAL A 63 3.15 3.98 3.15
CA VAL A 63 3.82 4.76 2.12
C VAL A 63 4.61 3.85 1.19
N VAL A 64 4.53 4.08 -0.11
CA VAL A 64 5.39 3.42 -1.11
C VAL A 64 6.27 4.47 -1.75
N LEU A 65 7.58 4.19 -1.75
CA LEU A 65 8.56 4.93 -2.53
C LEU A 65 8.80 4.15 -3.82
N ALA A 66 8.51 4.75 -4.96
CA ALA A 66 8.67 4.16 -6.29
C ALA A 66 9.66 5.01 -7.11
N PRO A 67 10.96 4.69 -7.06
CA PRO A 67 11.97 5.34 -7.88
C PRO A 67 11.75 5.01 -9.36
N GLU A 68 12.13 5.93 -10.26
CA GLU A 68 12.09 5.73 -11.72
C GLU A 68 10.68 5.67 -12.31
N THR A 69 9.72 6.32 -11.65
CA THR A 69 8.35 6.44 -12.18
C THR A 69 8.23 7.80 -12.87
N ASP A 70 8.29 7.84 -14.20
CA ASP A 70 8.17 9.08 -15.01
C ASP A 70 6.79 9.76 -14.93
N GLU A 71 5.80 9.14 -14.26
CA GLU A 71 4.46 9.70 -14.18
C GLU A 71 4.20 10.47 -12.87
N PRO A 72 3.64 11.69 -12.96
CA PRO A 72 3.31 12.49 -11.79
C PRO A 72 2.34 11.72 -10.88
N ALA A 73 2.62 11.75 -9.58
CA ALA A 73 2.01 10.99 -8.48
C ALA A 73 0.48 11.17 -8.25
N GLY A 74 -0.28 11.60 -9.26
CA GLY A 74 -1.72 11.83 -9.18
C GLY A 74 -2.49 11.60 -10.47
N ARG A 75 -1.89 11.02 -11.52
CA ARG A 75 -2.63 10.62 -12.73
C ARG A 75 -2.63 9.10 -12.83
N THR A 76 -3.82 8.51 -12.89
CA THR A 76 -4.01 7.07 -13.14
C THR A 76 -3.14 6.63 -14.32
N PRO A 77 -2.22 5.65 -14.16
CA PRO A 77 -1.41 5.15 -15.26
C PRO A 77 -2.32 4.66 -16.37
N GLN A 78 -2.20 5.26 -17.57
CA GLN A 78 -3.01 4.88 -18.74
C GLN A 78 -2.37 3.76 -19.58
N GLY A 79 -1.25 3.19 -19.13
CA GLY A 79 -0.64 2.02 -19.76
C GLY A 79 -0.38 0.92 -18.74
N GLY A 80 -0.85 -0.30 -19.03
CA GLY A 80 -0.37 -1.62 -18.57
C GLY A 80 -0.15 -1.91 -17.08
N ASP A 81 0.53 -1.03 -16.35
CA ASP A 81 1.00 -1.16 -14.96
C ASP A 81 0.01 -0.61 -13.94
N ARG A 82 -1.27 -0.98 -14.07
CA ARG A 82 -2.21 -0.74 -12.98
C ARG A 82 -1.77 -1.57 -11.78
N GLN A 83 -1.40 -0.91 -10.69
CA GLN A 83 -1.56 -1.52 -9.38
C GLN A 83 -3.06 -1.67 -9.14
N PRO A 84 -3.57 -2.91 -9.04
CA PRO A 84 -4.98 -3.14 -8.75
C PRO A 84 -5.31 -2.54 -7.38
N PRO A 85 -6.46 -1.83 -7.22
CA PRO A 85 -6.83 -1.27 -5.93
C PRO A 85 -7.00 -2.41 -4.92
N LEU A 86 -6.41 -2.28 -3.73
CA LEU A 86 -6.60 -3.23 -2.66
C LEU A 86 -8.00 -3.05 -2.08
N ARG A 87 -8.81 -4.11 -2.07
CA ARG A 87 -10.12 -4.12 -1.40
C ARG A 87 -10.08 -5.01 -0.17
N LEU A 88 -10.52 -4.42 0.95
CA LEU A 88 -10.94 -5.18 2.12
C LEU A 88 -12.33 -5.76 1.87
N HIS A 89 -12.48 -7.07 2.04
CA HIS A 89 -13.75 -7.79 1.95
C HIS A 89 -13.81 -8.88 3.01
N THR A 90 -14.99 -9.34 3.35
CA THR A 90 -15.18 -10.45 4.29
C THR A 90 -15.13 -11.79 3.54
N SER A 91 -14.32 -12.72 4.03
CA SER A 91 -14.26 -14.08 3.50
C SER A 91 -15.45 -14.90 3.97
N GLY A 92 -15.71 -16.06 3.35
CA GLY A 92 -16.84 -16.93 3.66
C GLY A 92 -16.88 -17.47 5.10
N ASN A 93 -15.80 -17.31 5.87
CA ASN A 93 -15.72 -17.62 7.30
C ASN A 93 -15.98 -16.41 8.22
N GLY A 94 -16.33 -15.24 7.67
CA GLY A 94 -16.54 -14.01 8.42
C GLY A 94 -15.26 -13.22 8.76
N GLU A 95 -14.08 -13.70 8.34
CA GLU A 95 -12.83 -12.97 8.59
C GLU A 95 -12.56 -11.92 7.50
N PRO A 96 -12.08 -10.72 7.88
CA PRO A 96 -11.65 -9.70 6.92
C PRO A 96 -10.40 -10.15 6.14
N ARG A 97 -10.43 -9.95 4.82
CA ARG A 97 -9.36 -10.28 3.87
C ARG A 97 -9.10 -9.12 2.90
N VAL A 98 -7.86 -9.00 2.47
CA VAL A 98 -7.42 -8.00 1.50
C VAL A 98 -7.06 -8.69 0.19
N SER A 99 -7.54 -8.16 -0.93
CA SER A 99 -7.20 -8.68 -2.26
C SER A 99 -7.05 -7.55 -3.27
N ALA A 100 -6.15 -7.78 -4.22
CA ALA A 100 -6.01 -7.00 -5.44
C ALA A 100 -7.23 -7.26 -6.35
N VAL A 101 -7.85 -6.19 -6.85
CA VAL A 101 -9.01 -6.23 -7.77
C VAL A 101 -8.58 -6.29 -9.24
#